data_AF-A0A954K9Q7-F1
#
_entry.id   AF-A0A954K9Q7-F1
#
_cell.length_a   1.000
_cell.length_b   1.000
_cell.length_c   1.000
_cell.angle_alpha   90.00
_cell.angle_beta   90.00
_cell.angle_gamma   90.00
#
_symmetry.space_group_name_H-M   'P 1'
#
loop_
_entity.id
_entity.type
_entity.pdbx_description
1 polymer ?
#
loop_
_entity_poly.entity_id
_entity_poly.type
_entity_poly.pdbx_seq_one_letter_code
_entity_poly.pdbx_strand_id
1 'polypeptide(L)'
;LHYLHRFLEPTWQADSTLAGLFNLNKYSRLQTIQADLNLLVNGDMPPVDPTTQKLLQQTSAMYQENIYSLIGVLYVLEGSRLGSVYLTEPLMNVLSLQDTTGAGFFLCTPEPWYKDWYRFKESINQIDHLPQQFEGIKYAAVKTFEAMIELYQTKPA
;
A
#
# COMPACT_ATOMS: atom_id res chain seq x y z
N LEU A 1 -5.10 5.45 4.50
CA LEU A 1 -3.91 4.56 4.42
C LEU A 1 -3.83 3.57 5.59
N HIS A 2 -3.83 4.00 6.86
CA HIS A 2 -3.83 3.09 8.03
C HIS A 2 -4.86 1.96 7.89
N TYR A 3 -6.13 2.33 7.71
CA TYR A 3 -7.23 1.36 7.66
C TYR A 3 -7.10 0.38 6.49
N LEU A 4 -6.55 0.83 5.36
CA LEU A 4 -6.29 -0.02 4.20
C LEU A 4 -5.22 -1.07 4.52
N HIS A 5 -4.08 -0.66 5.08
CA HIS A 5 -3.02 -1.60 5.47
C HIS A 5 -3.45 -2.54 6.61
N ARG A 6 -4.29 -2.06 7.54
CA ARG A 6 -4.89 -2.90 8.58
C ARG A 6 -5.76 -4.03 8.00
N PHE A 7 -6.41 -3.79 6.86
CA PHE A 7 -7.15 -4.82 6.14
C PHE A 7 -6.23 -5.72 5.30
N LEU A 8 -5.31 -5.12 4.54
CA LEU A 8 -4.51 -5.83 3.54
C LEU A 8 -3.44 -6.75 4.14
N GLU A 9 -2.67 -6.28 5.12
CA GLU A 9 -1.49 -7.02 5.60
C GLU A 9 -1.84 -8.37 6.23
N PRO A 10 -2.85 -8.49 7.11
CA PRO A 10 -3.28 -9.80 7.61
C PRO A 10 -3.83 -10.69 6.51
N THR A 11 -4.53 -10.12 5.52
CA THR A 11 -5.12 -10.86 4.41
C THR A 11 -4.04 -11.47 3.50
N TRP A 12 -2.97 -10.72 3.21
CA TRP A 12 -1.82 -11.23 2.47
C TRP A 12 -1.03 -12.32 3.22
N GLN A 13 -1.03 -12.29 4.56
CA GLN A 13 -0.40 -13.33 5.38
C GLN A 13 -1.23 -14.61 5.47
N ALA A 14 -2.55 -14.47 5.56
CA ALA A 14 -3.43 -15.59 5.80
C ALA A 14 -3.60 -16.48 4.55
N ASP A 15 -3.45 -15.92 3.34
CA ASP A 15 -3.67 -16.66 2.11
C ASP A 15 -2.38 -17.22 1.50
N SER A 16 -2.34 -18.54 1.26
CA SER A 16 -1.16 -19.22 0.71
C SER A 16 -0.79 -18.81 -0.72
N THR A 17 -1.75 -18.33 -1.49
CA THR A 17 -1.56 -17.87 -2.87
C THR A 17 -0.83 -16.52 -2.91
N LEU A 18 -1.10 -15.68 -1.91
CA LEU A 18 -0.51 -14.35 -1.77
C LEU A 18 0.74 -14.38 -0.88
N ALA A 19 0.85 -15.37 0.00
CA ALA A 19 2.00 -15.59 0.85
C ALA A 19 3.29 -15.71 0.03
N GLY A 20 4.29 -14.88 0.35
CA GLY A 20 5.57 -14.86 -0.34
C GLY A 20 5.67 -13.84 -1.49
N LEU A 21 4.55 -13.31 -2.00
CA LEU A 21 4.59 -12.17 -2.94
C LEU A 21 5.10 -10.90 -2.26
N PHE A 22 4.83 -10.75 -0.96
CA PHE A 22 5.18 -9.56 -0.21
C PHE A 22 5.83 -9.90 1.15
N ASN A 23 7.04 -9.41 1.37
CA ASN A 23 7.75 -9.61 2.62
C ASN A 23 7.32 -8.57 3.66
N LEU A 24 6.29 -8.89 4.44
CA LEU A 24 5.77 -8.00 5.49
C LEU A 24 6.75 -7.73 6.63
N ASN A 25 7.71 -8.62 6.88
CA ASN A 25 8.76 -8.34 7.87
C ASN A 25 9.65 -7.16 7.44
N LYS A 26 9.76 -6.92 6.13
CA LYS A 26 10.52 -5.81 5.57
C LYS A 26 9.64 -4.62 5.19
N TYR A 27 8.40 -4.87 4.79
CA TYR A 27 7.56 -3.88 4.10
C TYR A 27 6.19 -3.64 4.75
N SER A 28 5.94 -4.17 5.94
CA SER A 28 4.75 -3.77 6.71
C SER A 28 4.71 -2.25 6.84
N ARG A 29 3.58 -1.69 6.40
CA ARG A 29 3.28 -0.26 6.53
C ARG A 29 2.47 0.00 7.77
N LEU A 30 1.69 -0.97 8.23
CA LEU A 30 0.85 -0.81 9.40
C LEU A 30 1.68 -0.39 10.62
N GLN A 31 2.80 -1.05 10.88
CA GLN A 31 3.68 -0.68 12.00
C GLN A 31 4.28 0.72 11.83
N THR A 32 4.73 1.06 10.62
CA THR A 32 5.30 2.37 10.32
C THR A 32 4.26 3.48 10.48
N ILE A 33 3.05 3.29 9.95
CA ILE A 33 1.94 4.23 10.07
C ILE A 33 1.53 4.38 11.54
N GLN A 34 1.51 3.30 12.32
CA GLN A 34 1.22 3.36 13.75
C GLN A 34 2.28 4.17 14.51
N ALA A 35 3.57 4.00 14.19
CA ALA A 35 4.64 4.79 14.77
C ALA A 35 4.49 6.29 14.42
N ASP A 36 4.18 6.60 13.15
CA ASP A 36 3.94 7.97 12.70
C ASP A 36 2.72 8.59 13.43
N LEU A 37 1.60 7.88 13.53
CA LEU A 37 0.40 8.34 14.23
C LEU A 37 0.63 8.51 15.74
N ASN A 38 1.39 7.62 16.37
CA ASN A 38 1.78 7.75 17.77
C ASN A 38 2.53 9.05 18.02
N LEU A 39 3.41 9.45 17.11
CA LEU A 39 4.15 10.71 17.22
C LEU A 39 3.30 11.93 16.91
N LEU A 40 2.54 11.89 15.80
CA LEU A 40 1.84 13.06 15.26
C LEU A 40 0.57 13.40 16.03
N VAL A 41 -0.15 12.38 16.51
CA VAL A 41 -1.49 12.53 17.10
C VAL A 41 -1.67 11.69 18.36
N ASN A 42 -0.57 11.33 19.06
CA ASN A 42 -0.59 10.49 20.27
C ASN A 42 -1.32 9.14 20.07
N GLY A 43 -1.34 8.63 18.83
CA GLY A 43 -2.00 7.37 18.48
C GLY A 43 -3.51 7.51 18.26
N ASP A 44 -4.05 8.72 18.36
CA ASP A 44 -5.47 8.95 18.06
C ASP A 44 -5.75 8.65 16.60
N MET A 45 -6.67 7.72 16.39
CA MET A 45 -7.09 7.31 15.07
C MET A 45 -8.19 8.25 14.58
N PRO A 46 -7.99 8.98 13.47
CA PRO A 46 -9.04 9.80 12.90
C PRO A 46 -10.21 8.90 12.44
N PRO A 47 -11.47 9.35 12.54
CA PRO A 47 -12.59 8.58 12.02
C PRO A 47 -12.38 8.23 10.54
N VAL A 48 -12.86 7.05 10.13
CA VAL A 48 -12.75 6.61 8.74
C VAL A 48 -13.56 7.57 7.88
N ASP A 49 -12.89 8.32 7.02
CA ASP A 49 -13.57 9.22 6.10
C ASP A 49 -14.33 8.43 5.00
N PRO A 50 -15.40 9.00 4.41
CA PRO A 50 -16.22 8.30 3.43
C PRO A 50 -15.44 7.73 2.22
N THR A 51 -14.40 8.44 1.76
CA THR A 51 -13.58 8.01 0.62
C THR A 51 -12.69 6.83 1.01
N THR A 52 -12.10 6.86 2.22
CA THR A 52 -11.40 5.69 2.78
C THR A 52 -12.36 4.50 2.94
N GLN A 53 -13.58 4.73 3.43
CA GLN A 53 -14.57 3.66 3.60
C GLN A 53 -14.96 3.03 2.26
N LYS A 54 -15.19 3.85 1.23
CA LYS A 54 -15.47 3.40 -0.14
C LYS A 54 -14.34 2.55 -0.70
N LEU A 55 -13.08 3.01 -0.55
CA LEU A 55 -11.90 2.25 -0.97
C LEU A 55 -11.81 0.89 -0.25
N LEU A 56 -12.06 0.84 1.06
CA LEU A 56 -12.07 -0.41 1.82
C LEU A 56 -13.15 -1.37 1.34
N GLN A 57 -14.36 -0.89 1.11
CA GLN A 57 -15.48 -1.69 0.60
C GLN A 57 -15.18 -2.25 -0.79
N GLN A 58 -14.65 -1.42 -1.70
CA GLN A 58 -14.24 -1.85 -3.02
C GLN A 58 -13.14 -2.90 -2.97
N THR A 59 -12.12 -2.67 -2.14
CA THR A 59 -11.01 -3.62 -1.96
C THR A 59 -11.50 -4.95 -1.41
N SER A 60 -12.39 -4.91 -0.41
CA SER A 60 -13.01 -6.10 0.17
C SER A 60 -13.87 -6.86 -0.83
N ALA A 61 -14.67 -6.16 -1.65
CA ALA A 61 -15.50 -6.78 -2.67
C ALA A 61 -14.64 -7.48 -3.74
N MET A 62 -13.60 -6.80 -4.24
CA MET A 62 -12.66 -7.39 -5.21
C MET A 62 -11.96 -8.64 -4.65
N TYR A 63 -11.58 -8.62 -3.36
CA TYR A 63 -11.00 -9.78 -2.67
C TYR A 63 -11.98 -10.96 -2.58
N GLN A 64 -13.24 -10.70 -2.23
CA GLN A 64 -14.27 -11.73 -2.12
C GLN A 64 -14.62 -12.38 -3.47
N GLU A 65 -14.60 -11.60 -4.55
CA GLU A 65 -14.84 -12.10 -5.91
C GLU A 65 -13.66 -12.89 -6.45
N ASN A 66 -12.45 -12.36 -6.28
CA ASN A 66 -11.23 -12.97 -6.77
C ASN A 66 -10.03 -12.57 -5.91
N ILE A 67 -9.44 -13.54 -5.22
CA ILE A 67 -8.29 -13.31 -4.35
C ILE A 67 -7.08 -12.69 -5.05
N TYR A 68 -6.86 -13.02 -6.33
CA TYR A 68 -5.77 -12.47 -7.13
C TYR A 68 -5.90 -10.96 -7.34
N SER A 69 -7.10 -10.39 -7.21
CA SER A 69 -7.32 -8.93 -7.27
C SER A 69 -6.44 -8.16 -6.28
N LEU A 70 -6.12 -8.75 -5.12
CA LEU A 70 -5.25 -8.11 -4.13
C LEU A 70 -3.82 -7.90 -4.63
N ILE A 71 -3.38 -8.62 -5.67
CA ILE A 71 -2.10 -8.39 -6.35
C ILE A 71 -2.13 -7.03 -7.06
N GLY A 72 -3.24 -6.70 -7.71
CA GLY A 72 -3.43 -5.40 -8.37
C GLY A 72 -3.41 -4.25 -7.38
N VAL A 73 -4.07 -4.44 -6.22
CA VAL A 73 -4.04 -3.48 -5.11
C VAL A 73 -2.60 -3.29 -4.61
N LEU A 74 -1.89 -4.39 -4.33
CA LEU A 74 -0.50 -4.36 -3.86
C LEU A 74 0.42 -3.69 -4.87
N TYR A 75 0.26 -3.99 -6.16
CA TYR A 75 1.07 -3.40 -7.24
C TYR A 75 0.98 -1.87 -7.25
N VAL A 76 -0.22 -1.30 -7.07
CA VAL A 76 -0.40 0.15 -7.03
C VAL A 76 0.24 0.76 -5.79
N LEU A 77 0.02 0.14 -4.62
CA LEU A 77 0.56 0.66 -3.36
C LEU A 77 2.10 0.62 -3.35
N GLU A 78 2.70 -0.49 -3.79
CA GLU A 78 4.16 -0.59 -3.88
C GLU A 78 4.74 0.24 -5.04
N GLY A 79 4.01 0.41 -6.14
CA GLY A 79 4.37 1.37 -7.18
C GLY A 79 4.43 2.80 -6.65
N SER A 80 3.48 3.20 -5.80
CA SER A 80 3.46 4.53 -5.17
C SER A 80 4.68 4.77 -4.27
N ARG A 81 5.17 3.72 -3.62
CA ARG A 81 6.39 3.74 -2.81
C ARG A 81 7.64 4.05 -3.61
N LEU A 82 7.71 3.56 -4.86
CA LEU A 82 8.82 3.91 -5.74
C LEU A 82 8.82 5.41 -6.07
N GLY A 83 7.63 5.98 -6.24
CA GLY A 83 7.46 7.44 -6.37
C GLY A 83 7.96 8.19 -5.14
N SER A 84 7.70 7.67 -3.93
CA SER A 84 8.07 8.36 -2.69
C SER A 84 9.59 8.45 -2.47
N VAL A 85 10.37 7.52 -3.03
CA VAL A 85 11.84 7.61 -3.03
C VAL A 85 12.32 8.91 -3.68
N TYR A 86 11.75 9.28 -4.83
CA TYR A 86 12.11 10.51 -5.54
C TYR A 86 11.57 11.77 -4.85
N LEU A 87 10.56 11.63 -4.00
CA LEU A 87 9.99 12.72 -3.22
C LEU A 87 10.65 12.89 -1.86
N THR A 88 11.56 12.00 -1.46
CA THR A 88 12.09 11.97 -0.09
C THR A 88 12.82 13.26 0.27
N GLU A 89 13.81 13.68 -0.52
CA GLU A 89 14.56 14.92 -0.26
C GLU A 89 13.68 16.19 -0.37
N PRO A 90 12.84 16.37 -1.41
CA PRO A 90 11.90 17.48 -1.47
C PRO A 90 10.96 17.55 -0.26
N LEU A 91 10.40 16.42 0.19
CA LEU A 91 9.50 16.37 1.35
C LEU A 91 10.23 16.69 2.65
N MET A 92 11.42 16.11 2.86
CA MET A 92 12.28 16.43 4.01
C MET A 92 12.56 17.93 4.09
N ASN A 93 12.91 18.55 2.96
CA ASN A 93 13.24 19.97 2.87
C ASN A 93 12.02 20.86 3.13
N VAL A 94 10.89 20.61 2.46
CA VAL A 94 9.66 21.42 2.60
C VAL A 94 9.09 21.34 4.02
N LEU A 95 9.17 20.16 4.64
CA LEU A 95 8.69 19.95 6.01
C LEU A 95 9.76 20.27 7.08
N SER A 96 10.95 20.72 6.67
CA SER A 96 12.09 21.01 7.56
C SER A 96 12.43 19.86 8.52
N LEU A 97 12.28 18.62 8.04
CA LEU A 97 12.52 17.42 8.82
C LEU A 97 14.03 17.17 8.98
N GLN A 98 14.46 16.80 10.18
CA GLN A 98 15.86 16.42 10.46
C GLN A 98 16.10 14.93 10.22
N ASP A 99 15.06 14.12 10.35
CA ASP A 99 15.03 12.70 10.04
C ASP A 99 13.63 12.29 9.55
N THR A 100 13.41 11.01 9.29
CA THR A 100 12.15 10.50 8.74
C THR A 100 11.05 10.27 9.79
N THR A 101 11.28 10.62 11.06
CA THR A 101 10.36 10.34 12.17
C THR A 101 9.07 11.13 12.02
N GLY A 102 7.92 10.46 12.12
CA GLY A 102 6.61 11.07 11.88
C GLY A 102 6.19 11.14 10.41
N ALA A 103 7.09 10.76 9.49
CA ALA A 103 6.81 10.64 8.06
C ALA A 103 7.35 9.33 7.48
N GLY A 104 7.52 8.32 8.33
CA GLY A 104 8.13 7.05 7.96
C GLY A 104 7.38 6.33 6.85
N PHE A 105 6.05 6.44 6.80
CA PHE A 105 5.26 5.84 5.72
C PHE A 105 5.74 6.28 4.33
N PHE A 106 6.05 7.56 4.16
CA PHE A 106 6.49 8.12 2.87
C PHE A 106 8.01 8.04 2.68
N LEU A 107 8.78 8.23 3.76
CA LEU A 107 10.22 8.48 3.67
C LEU A 107 11.09 7.28 4.06
N CYS A 108 10.57 6.30 4.81
CA CYS A 108 11.31 5.10 5.22
C CYS A 108 11.13 3.96 4.20
N THR A 109 11.61 4.16 2.97
CA THR A 109 11.67 3.08 2.00
C THR A 109 12.92 2.23 2.23
N PRO A 110 12.81 0.92 2.56
CA PRO A 110 14.00 0.10 2.76
C PRO A 110 14.73 -0.17 1.45
N GLU A 111 16.05 0.01 1.47
CA GLU A 111 16.96 -0.35 0.38
C GLU A 111 17.33 -1.86 0.42
N PRO A 112 17.73 -2.48 -0.71
CA PRO A 112 17.65 -1.98 -2.09
C PRO A 112 16.23 -2.11 -2.66
N TRP A 113 15.46 -1.02 -2.72
CA TRP A 113 14.03 -1.10 -3.06
C TRP A 113 13.76 -1.64 -4.45
N TYR A 114 14.65 -1.34 -5.40
CA TYR A 114 14.51 -1.72 -6.80
C TYR A 114 14.62 -3.24 -6.99
N LYS A 115 15.57 -3.89 -6.31
CA LYS A 115 15.74 -5.35 -6.39
C LYS A 115 14.50 -6.06 -5.90
N ASP A 116 13.93 -5.57 -4.81
CA ASP A 116 12.75 -6.19 -4.22
C ASP A 116 11.48 -5.91 -5.04
N TRP A 117 11.39 -4.75 -5.71
CA TRP A 117 10.36 -4.50 -6.72
C TRP A 117 10.46 -5.45 -7.93
N TYR A 118 11.67 -5.70 -8.43
CA TYR A 118 11.86 -6.67 -9.52
C TYR A 118 11.45 -8.08 -9.09
N ARG A 119 11.89 -8.51 -7.90
CA ARG A 119 11.49 -9.81 -7.32
C ARG A 119 9.98 -9.94 -7.16
N PHE A 120 9.30 -8.90 -6.69
CA PHE A 120 7.85 -8.90 -6.59
C PHE A 120 7.19 -9.18 -7.95
N LYS A 121 7.58 -8.43 -8.99
CA LYS A 121 7.05 -8.63 -10.35
C LYS A 121 7.39 -10.02 -10.91
N GLU A 122 8.59 -10.51 -10.67
CA GLU A 122 8.99 -11.86 -11.05
C GLU A 122 8.15 -12.92 -10.34
N SER A 123 7.83 -12.72 -9.06
CA SER A 123 7.02 -13.64 -8.26
C SER A 123 5.58 -13.70 -8.76
N ILE A 124 5.01 -12.58 -9.24
CA ILE A 124 3.70 -12.58 -9.90
C ILE A 124 3.69 -13.51 -11.11
N ASN A 125 4.77 -13.50 -11.91
CA ASN A 125 4.87 -14.34 -13.11
C ASN A 125 4.96 -15.86 -12.81
N GLN A 126 5.21 -16.24 -11.56
CA GLN A 126 5.25 -17.64 -11.12
C GLN A 126 3.91 -18.16 -10.59
N ILE A 127 2.87 -17.33 -10.60
CA ILE A 127 1.54 -17.72 -10.13
C ILE A 127 0.88 -18.67 -11.14
N ASP A 128 0.40 -19.80 -10.64
CA ASP A 128 -0.36 -20.76 -11.45
C ASP A 128 -1.65 -20.13 -11.96
N HIS A 129 -1.98 -20.42 -13.23
CA HIS A 129 -3.18 -19.88 -13.89
C HIS A 129 -3.27 -18.35 -13.90
N LEU A 130 -2.13 -17.65 -13.82
CA LEU A 130 -2.06 -16.20 -13.89
C LEU A 130 -2.82 -15.59 -15.10
N PRO A 131 -2.75 -16.14 -16.33
CA PRO A 131 -3.48 -15.58 -17.47
C PRO A 131 -5.00 -15.49 -17.26
N GLN A 132 -5.59 -16.43 -16.53
CA GLN A 132 -7.02 -16.43 -16.20
C GLN A 132 -7.39 -15.32 -15.20
N GLN A 133 -6.42 -14.81 -14.44
CA GLN A 133 -6.62 -13.84 -13.38
C GLN A 133 -6.29 -12.40 -13.81
N PHE A 134 -5.66 -12.21 -14.97
CA PHE A 134 -5.13 -10.91 -15.41
C PHE A 134 -6.17 -9.80 -15.45
N GLU A 135 -7.37 -10.05 -15.95
CA GLU A 135 -8.40 -9.01 -16.01
C GLU A 135 -8.85 -8.58 -14.61
N GLY A 136 -8.95 -9.51 -13.65
CA GLY A 136 -9.24 -9.18 -12.25
C GLY A 136 -8.13 -8.37 -11.59
N ILE A 137 -6.87 -8.79 -11.79
CA ILE A 137 -5.68 -8.07 -11.28
C ILE A 137 -5.62 -6.66 -11.86
N LYS A 138 -5.80 -6.52 -13.18
CA LYS A 138 -5.76 -5.23 -13.88
C LYS A 138 -6.91 -4.33 -13.44
N TYR A 139 -8.12 -4.86 -13.35
CA TYR A 139 -9.28 -4.13 -12.85
C TYR A 139 -9.00 -3.59 -11.44
N ALA A 140 -8.49 -4.44 -10.55
CA ALA A 140 -8.17 -4.04 -9.19
C ALA A 140 -7.07 -2.98 -9.11
N ALA A 141 -6.04 -3.07 -9.95
CA ALA A 141 -5.02 -2.02 -10.05
C ALA A 141 -5.63 -0.69 -10.51
N VAL A 142 -6.45 -0.68 -11.55
CA VAL A 142 -7.13 0.53 -12.04
C VAL A 142 -8.01 1.14 -10.95
N LYS A 143 -8.85 0.33 -10.30
CA LYS A 143 -9.75 0.81 -9.23
C LYS A 143 -9.01 1.32 -8.01
N THR A 144 -7.92 0.66 -7.63
CA THR A 144 -7.07 1.14 -6.54
C THR A 144 -6.46 2.50 -6.89
N PHE A 145 -5.93 2.66 -8.11
CA PHE A 145 -5.34 3.92 -8.54
C PHE A 145 -6.37 5.07 -8.58
N GLU A 146 -7.56 4.82 -9.17
CA GLU A 146 -8.67 5.78 -9.19
C GLU A 146 -9.07 6.21 -7.78
N ALA A 147 -9.24 5.25 -6.85
CA ALA A 147 -9.62 5.53 -5.48
C ALA A 147 -8.53 6.27 -4.69
N MET A 148 -7.24 6.03 -4.99
CA MET A 148 -6.14 6.79 -4.40
C MET A 148 -6.14 8.25 -4.89
N ILE A 149 -6.43 8.51 -6.17
CA ILE A 149 -6.61 9.87 -6.69
C ILE A 149 -7.77 10.57 -5.97
N GLU A 150 -8.92 9.91 -5.87
CA GLU A 150 -10.10 10.44 -5.17
C GLU A 150 -9.77 10.77 -3.70
N LEU A 151 -9.02 9.88 -3.04
CA LEU A 151 -8.58 10.08 -1.66
C LEU A 151 -7.70 11.33 -1.53
N TYR A 152 -6.75 11.55 -2.43
CA TYR A 152 -5.87 12.72 -2.37
C TYR A 152 -6.59 14.03 -2.72
N GLN A 153 -7.59 14.00 -3.61
CA GLN A 153 -8.37 15.19 -3.97
C GLN A 153 -9.34 15.66 -2.87
N THR A 154 -9.71 14.77 -1.95
CA THR A 154 -10.67 15.08 -0.87
C THR A 154 -9.99 15.53 0.42
N LYS A 155 -8.66 15.49 0.49
CA LYS A 155 -7.90 15.94 1.66
C LYS A 155 -7.52 17.41 1.51
N PRO A 156 -7.57 18.20 2.59
CA PRO A 156 -7.15 19.60 2.53
C PRO A 156 -5.68 19.70 2.09
N ALA A 157 -5.40 20.69 1.25
CA ALA A 157 -4.06 21.03 0.78
C ALA A 157 -3.20 21.61 1.90
#